data_AF-A0A2S7PN97-F1
#
_entry.id   AF-A0A2S7PN97-F1
#
_cell.length_a   1.000
_cell.length_b   1.000
_cell.length_c   1.000
_cell.angle_alpha   90.00
_cell.angle_beta   90.00
_cell.angle_gamma   90.00
#
_symmetry.space_group_name_H-M   'P 1'
#
loop_
_entity.id
_entity.type
_entity.pdbx_description
1 polymer ?
#
loop_
_entity_poly.entity_id
_entity_poly.type
_entity_poly.pdbx_seq_one_letter_code
_entity_poly.pdbx_strand_id
1 'polypeptide(L)'
;MTAKRKGERVRWRVVVIIEFVKAICKLLLLRITKGRPLVTPPLPEREVIPESPAQLEDDDIPPWLDTDDTSAMRKEEEKMRRARQAKEYKMKRTGLTLPNLPNSSDISNYLLSKVLTADDIKAPITLLNTISGSAQYAEYMHILQPVIYAAALSYYRHDPKSWKPWLIGISIEYAARQLRTESVRTTALEKEQWNKRGWAMGWWALRGGFYENDERKTAESVGWRGG
;
A
#
# COMPACT_ATOMS: atom_id res chain seq x y z
N MET A 1 12.30 -33.09 25.25
CA MET A 1 12.54 -32.05 24.21
C MET A 1 11.91 -32.33 22.84
N THR A 2 11.27 -33.48 22.59
CA THR A 2 10.69 -33.88 21.29
C THR A 2 9.26 -33.36 21.04
N ALA A 3 8.44 -33.17 22.08
CA ALA A 3 7.07 -32.65 21.95
C ALA A 3 7.03 -31.20 21.44
N LYS A 4 7.95 -30.34 21.90
CA LYS A 4 8.03 -28.93 21.48
C LYS A 4 8.37 -28.79 19.98
N ARG A 5 9.26 -29.64 19.46
CA ARG A 5 9.65 -29.69 18.04
C ARG A 5 8.55 -30.24 17.12
N LYS A 6 7.71 -31.17 17.61
CA LYS A 6 6.53 -31.65 16.85
C LYS A 6 5.47 -30.56 16.71
N GLY A 7 5.21 -29.80 17.78
CA GLY A 7 4.25 -28.69 17.75
C GLY A 7 4.62 -27.59 16.75
N GLU A 8 5.91 -27.24 16.66
CA GLU A 8 6.39 -26.25 15.70
C GLU A 8 6.22 -26.70 14.25
N ARG A 9 6.46 -27.99 13.95
CA ARG A 9 6.22 -28.54 12.60
C ARG A 9 4.75 -28.48 12.21
N VAL A 10 3.84 -28.73 13.15
CA VAL A 10 2.39 -28.63 12.91
C VAL A 10 1.99 -27.17 12.67
N ARG A 11 2.53 -26.22 13.43
CA ARG A 11 2.28 -24.78 13.21
C ARG A 11 2.63 -24.34 11.79
N TRP A 12 3.84 -24.65 11.32
CA TRP A 12 4.26 -24.34 9.96
C TRP A 12 3.39 -25.02 8.90
N ARG A 13 3.00 -26.28 9.14
CA ARG A 13 2.10 -27.00 8.22
C ARG A 13 0.73 -26.32 8.13
N VAL A 14 0.18 -25.85 9.24
CA VAL A 14 -1.09 -25.11 9.25
C VAL A 14 -0.98 -23.80 8.47
N VAL A 15 0.09 -23.02 8.67
CA VAL A 15 0.34 -21.78 7.92
C VAL A 15 0.41 -22.03 6.42
N VAL A 16 1.17 -23.05 6.00
CA VAL A 16 1.29 -23.41 4.58
C VAL A 16 -0.04 -23.87 4.00
N ILE A 17 -0.83 -24.67 4.73
CA ILE A 17 -2.16 -25.10 4.28
C ILE A 17 -3.11 -23.91 4.12
N ILE A 18 -3.12 -22.97 5.07
CA ILE A 18 -3.98 -21.78 5.00
C ILE A 18 -3.63 -20.94 3.78
N GLU A 19 -2.34 -20.65 3.57
CA GLU A 19 -1.90 -19.88 2.40
C GLU A 19 -2.18 -20.64 1.10
N PHE A 20 -2.03 -21.97 1.10
CA PHE A 20 -2.33 -22.80 -0.05
C PHE A 20 -3.82 -22.79 -0.42
N VAL A 21 -4.71 -22.95 0.56
CA VAL A 21 -6.17 -22.86 0.35
C VAL A 21 -6.54 -21.48 -0.18
N LYS A 22 -5.98 -20.42 0.40
CA LYS A 22 -6.19 -19.04 -0.06
C LYS A 22 -5.72 -18.83 -1.50
N ALA A 23 -4.57 -19.41 -1.88
CA ALA A 23 -4.08 -19.36 -3.24
C ALA A 23 -5.00 -20.12 -4.21
N ILE A 24 -5.51 -21.30 -3.83
CA ILE A 24 -6.52 -22.03 -4.63
C ILE A 24 -7.77 -21.18 -4.84
N CYS A 25 -8.30 -20.55 -3.79
CA CYS A 25 -9.46 -19.67 -3.92
C CYS A 25 -9.20 -18.53 -4.92
N LYS A 26 -8.02 -17.89 -4.86
CA LYS A 26 -7.63 -16.85 -5.82
C LYS A 26 -7.48 -17.37 -7.25
N LEU A 27 -6.91 -18.57 -7.43
CA LEU A 27 -6.80 -19.20 -8.74
C LEU A 27 -8.17 -19.56 -9.33
N LEU A 28 -9.10 -20.05 -8.50
CA LEU A 28 -10.48 -20.32 -8.91
C LEU A 28 -11.20 -19.04 -9.31
N LEU A 29 -11.02 -17.95 -8.54
CA LEU A 29 -11.56 -16.63 -8.92
C LEU A 29 -11.00 -16.17 -10.27
N LEU A 30 -9.69 -16.30 -10.50
CA LEU A 30 -9.07 -15.95 -11.77
C LEU A 30 -9.62 -16.78 -12.95
N ARG A 31 -9.96 -18.05 -12.72
CA ARG A 31 -10.62 -18.91 -13.73
C ARG A 31 -12.05 -18.47 -14.00
N ILE A 32 -12.83 -18.17 -12.96
CA ILE A 32 -14.22 -17.71 -13.09
C ILE A 32 -14.28 -16.34 -13.80
N THR A 33 -13.32 -15.45 -13.55
CA THR A 33 -13.23 -14.12 -14.19
C THR A 33 -12.64 -14.16 -15.61
N LYS A 34 -12.41 -15.35 -16.18
CA LYS A 34 -11.84 -15.55 -17.53
C LYS A 34 -10.45 -14.90 -17.70
N GLY A 35 -9.62 -14.92 -16.66
CA GLY A 35 -8.27 -14.36 -16.70
C GLY A 35 -8.24 -12.84 -16.56
N ARG A 36 -9.20 -12.22 -15.87
CA ARG A 36 -9.07 -10.81 -15.46
C ARG A 36 -8.34 -10.74 -14.12
N PRO A 37 -7.34 -9.86 -13.98
CA PRO A 37 -6.55 -9.76 -12.75
C PRO A 37 -7.44 -9.35 -11.57
N LEU A 38 -7.12 -9.84 -10.37
CA LEU A 38 -7.88 -9.51 -9.16
C LEU A 38 -7.46 -8.14 -8.65
N VAL A 39 -8.43 -7.22 -8.52
CA VAL A 39 -8.24 -5.87 -7.98
C VAL A 39 -8.24 -5.94 -6.46
N THR A 40 -7.24 -5.29 -5.84
CA THR A 40 -7.21 -5.07 -4.39
C THR A 40 -7.14 -3.58 -4.11
N PRO A 41 -8.08 -2.99 -3.35
CA PRO A 41 -9.32 -3.56 -2.79
C PRO A 41 -10.38 -3.90 -3.87
N PRO A 42 -11.31 -4.85 -3.61
CA PRO A 42 -12.35 -5.24 -4.58
C PRO A 42 -13.46 -4.18 -4.73
N LEU A 43 -13.58 -3.29 -3.75
CA LEU A 43 -14.51 -2.16 -3.76
C LEU A 43 -13.71 -0.87 -3.90
N PRO A 44 -14.20 0.10 -4.69
CA PRO A 44 -13.61 1.42 -4.72
C PRO A 44 -13.69 2.02 -3.31
N GLU A 45 -12.53 2.30 -2.74
CA GLU A 45 -12.44 3.01 -1.47
C GLU A 45 -12.75 4.49 -1.72
N ARG A 46 -13.48 5.09 -0.77
CA ARG A 46 -13.75 6.52 -0.81
C ARG A 46 -12.43 7.26 -0.65
N GLU A 47 -12.15 8.19 -1.55
CA GLU A 47 -11.00 9.08 -1.40
C GLU A 47 -11.09 9.82 -0.05
N VAL A 48 -10.01 9.73 0.73
CA VAL A 48 -9.87 10.49 1.97
C VAL A 48 -9.76 11.96 1.56
N ILE A 49 -10.74 12.76 1.93
CA ILE A 49 -10.72 14.20 1.69
C ILE A 49 -9.60 14.74 2.58
N PRO A 50 -8.51 15.29 2.02
CA PRO A 50 -7.48 15.89 2.83
C PRO A 50 -8.10 17.01 3.66
N GLU A 51 -7.91 16.95 4.97
CA GLU A 51 -8.14 18.11 5.82
C GLU A 51 -7.27 19.25 5.27
N SER A 52 -7.85 20.45 5.13
CA SER A 52 -7.19 21.54 4.41
C SER A 52 -5.78 21.77 4.98
N PRO A 53 -4.77 22.06 4.15
CA PRO A 53 -3.36 22.21 4.58
C PRO A 53 -3.18 23.21 5.71
N ALA A 54 -4.14 24.12 5.87
CA ALA A 54 -4.15 25.09 6.93
C ALA A 54 -4.53 24.55 8.33
N GLN A 55 -4.75 23.25 8.50
CA GLN A 55 -4.79 22.57 9.79
C GLN A 55 -3.43 21.93 10.15
N LEU A 56 -2.55 21.70 9.17
CA LEU A 56 -1.24 21.07 9.39
C LEU A 56 -0.14 22.11 9.65
N GLU A 57 -0.33 23.36 9.20
CA GLU A 57 0.63 24.46 9.43
C GLU A 57 0.55 25.04 10.85
N ASP A 58 -0.52 24.77 11.61
CA ASP A 58 -0.77 25.35 12.94
C ASP A 58 0.09 24.71 14.07
N ASP A 59 0.63 23.49 13.88
CA ASP A 59 1.27 22.71 14.96
C ASP A 59 2.80 22.87 15.07
N ASP A 60 3.47 23.48 14.07
CA ASP A 60 4.94 23.46 13.95
C ASP A 60 5.66 24.74 14.42
N ILE A 61 4.95 25.75 14.94
CA ILE A 61 5.56 27.02 15.38
C ILE A 61 5.79 27.01 16.90
N PRO A 62 7.05 26.99 17.39
CA PRO A 62 7.32 26.94 18.82
C PRO A 62 6.91 28.26 19.53
N PRO A 63 6.24 28.20 20.70
CA PRO A 63 5.67 29.37 21.39
C PRO A 63 6.62 30.51 21.82
N TRP A 64 7.93 30.42 21.62
CA TRP A 64 8.92 31.37 22.16
C TRP A 64 9.55 32.31 21.13
N LEU A 65 9.14 32.26 19.85
CA LEU A 65 9.65 33.14 18.81
C LEU A 65 8.79 34.42 18.71
N ASP A 66 8.89 35.29 19.71
CA ASP A 66 8.24 36.61 19.72
C ASP A 66 9.16 37.65 19.03
N THR A 67 8.93 37.88 17.74
CA THR A 67 9.40 39.10 17.04
C THR A 67 8.19 39.93 16.64
N ASP A 68 8.27 41.27 16.61
CA ASP A 68 7.10 42.15 16.38
C ASP A 68 6.32 41.83 15.07
N ASP A 69 6.98 41.22 14.09
CA ASP A 69 6.37 40.74 12.84
C ASP A 69 5.39 39.55 13.03
N THR A 70 5.56 38.73 14.06
CA THR A 70 4.64 37.59 14.35
C THR A 70 3.29 38.06 14.90
N SER A 71 3.24 39.23 15.54
CA SER A 71 1.98 39.80 16.07
C SER A 71 1.00 40.24 14.98
N ALA A 72 1.52 40.71 13.85
CA ALA A 72 0.74 41.10 12.68
C ALA A 72 0.24 39.86 11.92
N MET A 73 1.11 38.87 11.71
CA MET A 73 0.72 37.57 11.13
C MET A 73 -0.36 36.90 11.97
N ARG A 74 -0.23 36.88 13.31
CA ARG A 74 -1.24 36.28 14.20
C ARG A 74 -2.62 36.95 14.10
N LYS A 75 -2.67 38.27 13.94
CA LYS A 75 -3.93 39.00 13.74
C LYS A 75 -4.56 38.70 12.38
N GLU A 76 -3.75 38.60 11.34
CA GLU A 76 -4.21 38.25 10.00
C GLU A 76 -4.69 36.79 9.94
N GLU A 77 -4.02 35.90 10.65
CA GLU A 77 -4.36 34.50 10.83
C GLU A 77 -5.63 34.30 11.67
N GLU A 78 -5.81 35.05 12.77
CA GLU A 78 -7.06 35.07 13.53
C GLU A 78 -8.23 35.58 12.67
N LYS A 79 -7.98 36.58 11.83
CA LYS A 79 -8.99 37.09 10.88
C LYS A 79 -9.32 36.05 9.81
N MET A 80 -8.33 35.32 9.30
CA MET A 80 -8.54 34.19 8.40
C MET A 80 -9.28 33.03 9.07
N ARG A 81 -8.95 32.67 10.33
CA ARG A 81 -9.69 31.66 11.11
C ARG A 81 -11.14 32.05 11.32
N ARG A 82 -11.43 33.31 11.68
CA ARG A 82 -12.81 33.81 11.81
C ARG A 82 -13.54 33.82 10.46
N ALA A 83 -12.87 34.16 9.37
CA ALA A 83 -13.44 34.08 8.03
C ALA A 83 -13.71 32.64 7.57
N ARG A 84 -12.87 31.67 7.99
CA ARG A 84 -13.08 30.22 7.76
C ARG A 84 -14.23 29.67 8.60
N GLN A 85 -14.29 30.02 9.89
CA GLN A 85 -15.40 29.67 10.78
C GLN A 85 -16.73 30.26 10.31
N ALA A 86 -16.72 31.46 9.70
CA ALA A 86 -17.91 32.06 9.11
C ALA A 86 -18.41 31.34 7.84
N LYS A 87 -17.52 30.60 7.14
CA LYS A 87 -17.88 29.78 5.96
C LYS A 87 -18.34 28.36 6.34
N GLU A 88 -17.98 27.88 7.52
CA GLU A 88 -18.34 26.57 8.02
C GLU A 88 -19.79 26.56 8.53
N TYR A 89 -20.74 26.22 7.65
CA TYR A 89 -22.15 26.14 8.01
C TYR A 89 -22.47 24.84 8.75
N LYS A 90 -23.00 24.93 9.97
CA LYS A 90 -23.44 23.78 10.76
C LYS A 90 -24.89 23.41 10.43
N MET A 91 -25.12 22.17 9.98
CA MET A 91 -26.46 21.67 9.67
C MET A 91 -27.31 21.57 10.95
N LYS A 92 -28.46 22.26 10.97
CA LYS A 92 -29.35 22.36 12.14
C LYS A 92 -29.89 21.02 12.64
N ARG A 93 -30.12 20.04 11.75
CA ARG A 93 -30.74 18.74 12.09
C ARG A 93 -29.73 17.69 12.57
N THR A 94 -28.52 17.69 12.01
CA THR A 94 -27.53 16.63 12.25
C THR A 94 -26.34 17.10 13.08
N GLY A 95 -26.18 18.42 13.26
CA GLY A 95 -25.04 19.01 13.96
C GLY A 95 -23.70 18.88 13.21
N LEU A 96 -23.70 18.27 12.02
CA LEU A 96 -22.52 18.15 11.15
C LEU A 96 -22.22 19.49 10.47
N THR A 97 -20.95 19.84 10.35
CA THR A 97 -20.52 21.01 9.57
C THR A 97 -20.38 20.65 8.10
N LEU A 98 -20.82 21.54 7.21
CA LEU A 98 -20.59 21.37 5.79
C LEU A 98 -19.10 21.60 5.49
N PRO A 99 -18.45 20.70 4.75
CA PRO A 99 -17.08 20.92 4.31
C PRO A 99 -17.02 22.17 3.43
N ASN A 100 -15.98 22.98 3.62
CA ASN A 100 -15.78 24.21 2.87
C ASN A 100 -15.53 23.89 1.39
N LEU A 101 -16.24 24.61 0.51
CA LEU A 101 -15.98 24.55 -0.93
C LEU A 101 -14.60 25.17 -1.24
N PRO A 102 -13.84 24.61 -2.19
CA PRO A 102 -12.58 25.20 -2.64
C PRO A 102 -12.79 26.62 -3.19
N ASN A 103 -11.73 27.44 -3.17
CA ASN A 103 -11.77 28.80 -3.71
C ASN A 103 -12.16 28.78 -5.19
N SER A 104 -12.83 29.83 -5.65
CA SER A 104 -13.38 29.89 -7.02
C SER A 104 -12.34 29.75 -8.13
N SER A 105 -11.09 30.10 -7.85
CA SER A 105 -9.94 29.91 -8.75
C SER A 105 -9.56 28.44 -8.94
N ASP A 106 -9.81 27.59 -7.93
CA ASP A 106 -9.37 26.20 -7.91
C ASP A 106 -10.46 25.23 -8.40
N ILE A 107 -11.67 25.74 -8.65
CA ILE A 107 -12.81 24.96 -9.12
C ILE A 107 -12.46 24.24 -10.43
N SER A 108 -11.84 24.93 -11.39
CA SER A 108 -11.50 24.32 -12.69
C SER A 108 -10.52 23.15 -12.54
N ASN A 109 -9.50 23.30 -11.68
CA ASN A 109 -8.54 22.22 -11.40
C ASN A 109 -9.20 21.05 -10.68
N TYR A 110 -10.09 21.34 -9.73
CA TYR A 110 -10.87 20.32 -9.03
C TYR A 110 -11.83 19.57 -9.98
N LEU A 111 -12.51 20.29 -10.87
CA LEU A 111 -13.39 19.67 -11.86
C LEU A 111 -12.58 18.85 -12.85
N LEU A 112 -11.43 19.33 -13.33
CA LEU A 112 -10.56 18.57 -14.23
C LEU A 112 -10.02 17.28 -13.58
N SER A 113 -9.72 17.30 -12.28
CA SER A 113 -9.31 16.09 -11.56
C SER A 113 -10.47 15.12 -11.27
N LYS A 114 -11.71 15.62 -11.28
CA LYS A 114 -12.95 14.85 -11.03
C LYS A 114 -13.79 14.56 -12.27
N VAL A 115 -13.38 15.03 -13.45
CA VAL A 115 -14.07 14.77 -14.71
C VAL A 115 -13.97 13.29 -15.02
N LEU A 116 -15.10 12.70 -15.40
CA LEU A 116 -15.21 11.29 -15.75
C LEU A 116 -14.17 10.95 -16.81
N THR A 117 -13.24 10.09 -16.45
CA THR A 117 -12.32 9.50 -17.42
C THR A 117 -13.09 8.53 -18.32
N ALA A 118 -12.57 8.27 -19.52
CA ALA A 118 -13.22 7.33 -20.44
C ALA A 118 -13.38 5.90 -19.86
N ASP A 119 -12.62 5.58 -18.80
CA ASP A 119 -12.76 4.33 -18.07
C ASP A 119 -13.95 4.36 -17.08
N ASP A 120 -14.34 5.52 -16.53
CA ASP A 120 -15.46 5.65 -15.58
C ASP A 120 -16.84 5.39 -16.20
N ILE A 121 -16.94 5.49 -17.53
CA ILE A 121 -18.18 5.25 -18.29
C ILE A 121 -18.31 3.77 -18.66
N LYS A 122 -17.22 2.99 -18.55
CA LYS A 122 -17.21 1.57 -18.94
C LYS A 122 -17.86 0.70 -17.89
N ALA A 123 -18.45 -0.40 -18.33
CA ALA A 123 -18.96 -1.42 -17.42
C ALA A 123 -17.82 -1.97 -16.54
N PRO A 124 -18.06 -2.26 -15.24
CA PRO A 124 -17.02 -2.72 -14.32
C PRO A 124 -16.25 -3.94 -14.81
N ILE A 125 -16.94 -4.85 -15.51
CA ILE A 125 -16.36 -6.07 -16.07
C ILE A 125 -15.40 -5.80 -17.24
N THR A 126 -15.47 -4.63 -17.88
CA THR A 126 -14.60 -4.25 -19.01
C THR A 126 -13.48 -3.27 -18.62
N LEU A 127 -13.35 -2.94 -17.33
CA LEU A 127 -12.31 -2.03 -16.82
C LEU A 127 -10.91 -2.63 -16.86
N LEU A 128 -10.79 -3.94 -16.80
CA LEU A 128 -9.52 -4.66 -16.87
C LEU A 128 -9.42 -5.43 -18.18
N ASN A 129 -8.23 -5.50 -18.76
CA ASN A 129 -7.99 -6.35 -19.90
C ASN A 129 -7.92 -7.82 -19.46
N THR A 130 -8.26 -8.74 -20.37
CA THR A 130 -8.04 -10.17 -20.15
C THR A 130 -6.56 -10.46 -20.36
N ILE A 131 -5.90 -11.04 -19.37
CA ILE A 131 -4.49 -11.41 -19.50
C ILE A 131 -4.38 -12.68 -20.36
N SER A 132 -3.48 -12.67 -21.34
CA SER A 132 -3.20 -13.82 -22.20
C SER A 132 -1.69 -14.08 -22.27
N GLY A 133 -1.30 -15.33 -22.54
CA GLY A 133 0.10 -15.70 -22.71
C GLY A 133 0.94 -15.53 -21.44
N SER A 134 2.09 -14.86 -21.56
CA SER A 134 3.07 -14.70 -20.47
C SER A 134 2.50 -13.94 -19.26
N ALA A 135 1.57 -13.02 -19.48
CA ALA A 135 0.92 -12.26 -18.41
C ALA A 135 0.05 -13.15 -17.48
N GLN A 136 -0.47 -14.28 -17.97
CA GLN A 136 -1.17 -15.25 -17.11
C GLN A 136 -0.23 -15.88 -16.08
N TYR A 137 0.98 -16.23 -16.50
CA TYR A 137 1.98 -16.81 -15.61
C TYR A 137 2.46 -15.81 -14.56
N ALA A 138 2.54 -14.52 -14.91
CA ALA A 138 2.84 -13.46 -13.95
C ALA A 138 1.79 -13.40 -12.82
N GLU A 139 0.50 -13.51 -13.13
CA GLU A 139 -0.54 -13.59 -12.09
C GLU A 139 -0.46 -14.87 -11.27
N TYR A 140 -0.13 -16.02 -11.88
CA TYR A 140 0.08 -17.27 -11.13
C TYR A 140 1.24 -17.15 -10.15
N MET A 141 2.37 -16.59 -10.57
CA MET A 141 3.52 -16.36 -9.69
C MET A 141 3.15 -15.44 -8.53
N HIS A 142 2.42 -14.35 -8.79
CA HIS A 142 1.99 -13.43 -7.74
C HIS A 142 1.00 -14.06 -6.75
N ILE A 143 0.05 -14.90 -7.23
CA ILE A 143 -0.88 -15.61 -6.36
C ILE A 143 -0.16 -16.69 -5.53
N LEU A 144 0.83 -17.37 -6.11
CA LEU A 144 1.59 -18.44 -5.44
C LEU A 144 2.68 -17.93 -4.51
N GLN A 145 3.15 -16.70 -4.68
CA GLN A 145 4.21 -16.09 -3.88
C GLN A 145 4.07 -16.27 -2.35
N PRO A 146 2.92 -15.99 -1.71
CA PRO A 146 2.78 -16.22 -0.26
C PRO A 146 2.90 -17.70 0.12
N VAL A 147 2.45 -18.62 -0.75
CA VAL A 147 2.60 -20.07 -0.53
C VAL A 147 4.06 -20.48 -0.64
N ILE A 148 4.75 -20.01 -1.68
CA ILE A 148 6.16 -20.33 -1.90
C ILE A 148 7.02 -19.73 -0.78
N TYR A 149 6.71 -18.52 -0.33
CA TYR A 149 7.39 -17.90 0.79
C TYR A 149 7.13 -18.65 2.10
N ALA A 150 5.88 -19.03 2.41
CA ALA A 150 5.56 -19.83 3.58
C ALA A 150 6.25 -21.21 3.54
N ALA A 151 6.30 -21.84 2.36
CA ALA A 151 6.99 -23.10 2.15
C ALA A 151 8.51 -22.94 2.34
N ALA A 152 9.12 -21.90 1.76
CA ALA A 152 10.53 -21.58 1.94
C ALA A 152 10.86 -21.34 3.41
N LEU A 153 10.03 -20.56 4.12
CA LEU A 153 10.22 -20.30 5.55
C LEU A 153 10.08 -21.57 6.39
N SER A 154 9.16 -22.48 6.01
CA SER A 154 9.03 -23.79 6.65
C SER A 154 10.23 -24.71 6.41
N TYR A 155 10.88 -24.60 5.24
CA TYR A 155 12.06 -25.38 4.88
C TYR A 155 13.32 -24.87 5.61
N TYR A 156 13.54 -23.54 5.59
CA TYR A 156 14.68 -22.88 6.22
C TYR A 156 14.48 -22.55 7.71
N ARG A 157 13.45 -23.11 8.35
CA ARG A 157 13.12 -22.91 9.78
C ARG A 157 14.29 -23.18 10.74
N HIS A 158 15.23 -24.05 10.34
CA HIS A 158 16.38 -24.42 11.16
C HIS A 158 17.45 -23.30 11.21
N ASP A 159 17.43 -22.39 10.22
CA ASP A 159 18.36 -21.27 10.09
C ASP A 159 17.58 -19.94 10.04
N PRO A 160 17.13 -19.42 11.20
CA PRO A 160 16.33 -18.18 11.25
C PRO A 160 17.07 -16.95 10.71
N LYS A 161 18.41 -16.97 10.69
CA LYS A 161 19.28 -15.91 10.16
C LYS A 161 19.47 -15.99 8.62
N SER A 162 18.86 -16.96 7.95
CA SER A 162 19.08 -17.13 6.52
C SER A 162 18.28 -16.13 5.69
N TRP A 163 18.99 -15.37 4.84
CA TRP A 163 18.43 -14.48 3.81
C TRP A 163 17.81 -15.21 2.60
N LYS A 164 17.89 -16.55 2.56
CA LYS A 164 17.43 -17.38 1.44
C LYS A 164 15.91 -17.28 1.18
N PRO A 165 15.02 -17.39 2.19
CA PRO A 165 13.57 -17.26 1.97
C PRO A 165 13.20 -15.86 1.45
N TRP A 166 13.94 -14.84 1.89
CA TRP A 166 13.76 -13.46 1.45
C TRP A 166 14.16 -13.29 -0.03
N LEU A 167 15.34 -13.80 -0.43
CA LEU A 167 15.74 -13.82 -1.85
C LEU A 167 14.77 -14.57 -2.74
N ILE A 168 14.20 -15.69 -2.28
CA ILE A 168 13.21 -16.46 -3.03
C ILE A 168 11.96 -15.61 -3.31
N GLY A 169 11.45 -14.85 -2.34
CA GLY A 169 10.29 -14.00 -2.62
C GLY A 169 10.62 -12.83 -3.55
N ILE A 170 11.83 -12.24 -3.46
CA ILE A 170 12.27 -11.19 -4.42
C ILE A 170 12.41 -11.77 -5.82
N SER A 171 13.00 -12.95 -5.96
CA SER A 171 13.23 -13.56 -7.27
C SER A 171 11.92 -13.94 -7.96
N ILE A 172 10.92 -14.39 -7.21
CA ILE A 172 9.58 -14.68 -7.74
C ILE A 172 8.89 -13.41 -8.21
N GLU A 173 8.96 -12.31 -7.45
CA GLU A 173 8.40 -11.02 -7.86
C GLU A 173 9.13 -10.44 -9.08
N TYR A 174 10.45 -10.60 -9.14
CA TYR A 174 11.24 -10.20 -10.29
C TYR A 174 10.89 -11.03 -11.54
N ALA A 175 10.73 -12.35 -11.39
CA ALA A 175 10.26 -13.23 -12.46
C ALA A 175 8.85 -12.83 -12.92
N ALA A 176 7.92 -12.57 -12.00
CA ALA A 176 6.57 -12.10 -12.33
C ALA A 176 6.59 -10.80 -13.14
N ARG A 177 7.52 -9.88 -12.86
CA ARG A 177 7.72 -8.65 -13.65
C ARG A 177 8.32 -8.91 -15.03
N GLN A 178 9.28 -9.83 -15.16
CA GLN A 178 9.86 -10.16 -16.47
C GLN A 178 8.84 -10.79 -17.41
N LEU A 179 7.97 -11.66 -16.90
CA LEU A 179 6.92 -12.31 -17.70
C LEU A 179 5.80 -11.34 -18.11
N ARG A 180 5.78 -10.13 -17.53
CA ARG A 180 4.80 -9.11 -17.84
C ARG A 180 5.24 -8.31 -19.06
N THR A 181 4.73 -8.69 -20.22
CA THR A 181 4.87 -7.87 -21.43
C THR A 181 3.96 -6.65 -21.29
N GLU A 182 4.54 -5.45 -21.42
CA GLU A 182 3.76 -4.22 -21.47
C GLU A 182 2.97 -4.19 -22.78
N SER A 183 1.69 -4.52 -22.72
CA SER A 183 0.81 -4.34 -23.87
C SER A 183 0.51 -2.85 -24.02
N VAL A 184 0.43 -2.37 -25.27
CA VAL A 184 0.14 -0.95 -25.59
C VAL A 184 -1.23 -0.50 -25.03
N ARG A 185 -2.09 -1.42 -24.61
CA ARG A 185 -3.47 -1.18 -24.13
C ARG A 185 -3.64 -1.39 -22.61
N THR A 186 -2.65 -1.02 -21.81
CA THR A 186 -2.77 -1.10 -20.33
C THR A 186 -3.74 -0.04 -19.82
N THR A 187 -4.77 -0.49 -19.10
CA THR A 187 -5.78 0.38 -18.48
C THR A 187 -5.20 1.12 -17.28
N ALA A 188 -5.78 2.26 -16.89
CA ALA A 188 -5.30 3.02 -15.73
C ALA A 188 -5.35 2.18 -14.45
N LEU A 189 -6.41 1.37 -14.30
CA LEU A 189 -6.61 0.48 -13.16
C LEU A 189 -5.53 -0.62 -13.09
N GLU A 190 -5.11 -1.19 -14.21
CA GLU A 190 -4.01 -2.17 -14.24
C GLU A 190 -2.68 -1.55 -13.79
N LYS A 191 -2.37 -0.34 -14.26
CA LYS A 191 -1.17 0.39 -13.86
C LYS A 191 -1.16 0.67 -12.36
N GLU A 192 -2.29 1.08 -11.81
CA GLU A 192 -2.41 1.32 -10.37
C GLU A 192 -2.19 0.04 -9.56
N GLN A 193 -2.80 -1.08 -9.98
CA GLN A 193 -2.58 -2.38 -9.34
C GLN A 193 -1.11 -2.79 -9.39
N TRP A 194 -0.43 -2.54 -10.50
CA TRP A 194 1.00 -2.82 -10.63
C TRP A 194 1.86 -1.94 -9.74
N ASN A 195 1.52 -0.65 -9.62
CA ASN A 195 2.20 0.27 -8.72
C ASN A 195 2.01 -0.18 -7.27
N LYS A 196 0.80 -0.56 -6.88
CA LYS A 196 0.52 -1.10 -5.54
C LYS A 196 1.34 -2.35 -5.24
N ARG A 197 1.43 -3.29 -6.19
CA ARG A 197 2.30 -4.48 -6.07
C ARG A 197 3.78 -4.09 -6.03
N GLY A 198 4.18 -3.06 -6.79
CA GLY A 198 5.51 -2.47 -6.80
C GLY A 198 5.94 -1.96 -5.43
N TRP A 199 5.09 -1.10 -4.85
CA TRP A 199 5.26 -0.54 -3.51
C TRP A 199 5.21 -1.62 -2.42
N ALA A 200 4.26 -2.55 -2.51
CA ALA A 200 4.18 -3.68 -1.58
C ALA A 200 5.46 -4.53 -1.62
N MET A 201 6.02 -4.78 -2.81
CA MET A 201 7.31 -5.47 -2.94
C MET A 201 8.45 -4.64 -2.33
N GLY A 202 8.48 -3.32 -2.55
CA GLY A 202 9.47 -2.43 -1.94
C GLY A 202 9.42 -2.51 -0.41
N TRP A 203 8.22 -2.43 0.17
CA TRP A 203 8.01 -2.57 1.61
C TRP A 203 8.37 -3.96 2.12
N TRP A 204 8.05 -4.99 1.35
CA TRP A 204 8.38 -6.37 1.69
C TRP A 204 9.89 -6.65 1.63
N ALA A 205 10.59 -6.08 0.65
CA ALA A 205 12.04 -6.14 0.56
C ALA A 205 12.70 -5.47 1.78
N LEU A 206 12.18 -4.32 2.22
CA LEU A 206 12.67 -3.63 3.41
C LEU A 206 12.47 -4.43 4.71
N ARG A 207 11.43 -5.26 4.83
CA ARG A 207 10.97 -5.80 6.13
C ARG A 207 11.89 -6.80 6.86
N GLY A 208 12.87 -7.47 6.23
CA GLY A 208 13.46 -8.68 6.85
C GLY A 208 14.95 -8.96 6.64
N GLY A 209 15.37 -9.27 5.41
CA GLY A 209 16.73 -9.78 5.18
C GLY A 209 17.84 -8.72 5.23
N PHE A 210 17.48 -7.46 4.98
CA PHE A 210 18.46 -6.36 4.87
C PHE A 210 19.04 -5.97 6.24
N TYR A 211 18.19 -5.80 7.25
CA TYR A 211 18.60 -5.21 8.53
C TYR A 211 19.31 -6.19 9.48
N GLU A 212 18.90 -7.46 9.56
CA GLU A 212 19.44 -8.40 10.57
C GLU A 212 20.90 -8.82 10.38
N ASN A 213 21.47 -8.62 9.18
CA ASN A 213 22.82 -9.07 8.87
C ASN A 213 23.82 -7.92 8.76
N ASP A 214 23.39 -6.72 8.35
CA ASP A 214 24.29 -5.58 8.16
C ASP A 214 24.51 -4.82 9.47
N GLU A 215 23.45 -4.58 10.24
CA GLU A 215 23.53 -3.89 11.55
C GLU A 215 24.42 -4.64 12.55
N ARG A 216 24.44 -5.97 12.48
CA ARG A 216 25.26 -6.79 13.37
C ARG A 216 26.70 -6.97 12.89
N LYS A 217 26.95 -7.00 11.58
CA LYS A 217 28.34 -7.00 11.08
C LYS A 217 29.04 -5.69 11.44
N THR A 218 28.31 -4.58 11.34
CA THR A 218 28.79 -3.28 11.85
C THR A 218 28.92 -3.30 13.38
N ALA A 219 27.93 -3.77 14.14
CA ALA A 219 28.03 -3.85 15.61
C ALA A 219 29.17 -4.76 16.12
N GLU A 220 29.40 -5.92 15.48
CA GLU A 220 30.51 -6.84 15.78
C GLU A 220 31.88 -6.22 15.40
N SER A 221 31.94 -5.45 14.30
CA SER A 221 33.15 -4.72 13.90
C SER A 221 33.49 -3.52 14.79
N VAL A 222 32.47 -2.90 15.41
CA VAL A 222 32.60 -1.75 16.32
C VAL A 222 32.95 -2.17 17.75
N GLY A 223 33.16 -3.46 18.01
CA GLY A 223 33.76 -3.94 19.26
C GLY A 223 32.88 -3.71 20.50
N TRP A 224 31.56 -3.67 20.35
CA TRP A 224 30.64 -3.60 21.48
C TRP A 224 30.50 -4.98 22.14
N ARG A 225 31.55 -5.43 22.85
CA ARG A 225 31.43 -6.43 23.91
C ARG A 225 30.93 -5.70 25.15
N GLY A 226 29.61 -5.62 25.33
CA GLY A 226 29.03 -5.34 26.64
C GLY A 226 29.34 -6.51 27.57
N GLY A 227 29.92 -6.21 28.74
CA GLY A 227 30.22 -7.16 29.82
C GLY A 227 29.00 -7.64 30.58
#